data_AF-A0A9D6QG51-F1
#
_entry.id   AF-A0A9D6QG51-F1
#
_cell.length_a   1.000
_cell.length_b   1.000
_cell.length_c   1.000
_cell.angle_alpha   90.00
_cell.angle_beta   90.00
_cell.angle_gamma   90.00
#
_symmetry.space_group_name_H-M   'P 1'
#
loop_
_entity.id
_entity.type
_entity.pdbx_description
1 polymer ?
#
loop_
_entity_poly.entity_id
_entity_poly.type
_entity_poly.pdbx_seq_one_letter_code
_entity_poly.pdbx_strand_id
1 'polypeptide(L)'
;MASINDKLTYEIIGCAMEVHNALGNGFQEVIYQRCLAIELQNAGIPFQREVEQPIFYKGSGVGKRRADFIIDNKLVVELKAVISLEDAHLAQAKNYLTAYNFDIGLLINFGSQSLGYKRIFRTEKRASKKSYTVWSEYGKGNPENSEHPNLAHPENPDHPDADN
;
A
#
# COMPACT_ATOMS: atom_id res chain seq x y z
N MET A 1 -14.25 9.42 -21.35
CA MET A 1 -14.56 8.22 -20.55
C MET A 1 -13.50 8.11 -19.48
N ALA A 2 -13.85 8.35 -18.22
CA ALA A 2 -12.91 8.15 -17.10
C ALA A 2 -12.61 6.64 -16.99
N SER A 3 -11.34 6.27 -16.80
CA SER A 3 -10.99 4.86 -16.64
C SER A 3 -11.62 4.30 -15.36
N ILE A 4 -11.82 2.98 -15.26
CA ILE A 4 -12.37 2.35 -14.03
C ILE A 4 -11.54 2.70 -12.79
N ASN A 5 -10.24 2.90 -12.98
CA ASN A 5 -9.31 3.31 -11.92
C ASN A 5 -9.51 4.79 -11.50
N ASP A 6 -9.98 5.65 -12.40
CA ASP A 6 -10.28 7.05 -12.07
C ASP A 6 -11.50 7.19 -11.16
N LYS A 7 -12.52 6.35 -11.36
CA LYS A 7 -13.70 6.30 -10.48
C LYS A 7 -13.32 5.77 -9.10
N LEU A 8 -12.64 4.62 -9.05
CA LEU A 8 -12.24 4.00 -7.79
C LEU A 8 -11.32 4.92 -6.96
N THR A 9 -10.35 5.57 -7.60
CA THR A 9 -9.49 6.55 -6.90
C THR A 9 -10.28 7.74 -6.37
N TYR A 10 -11.30 8.23 -7.10
CA TYR A 10 -12.16 9.31 -6.63
C TYR A 10 -12.97 8.90 -5.40
N GLU A 11 -13.54 7.69 -5.40
CA GLU A 11 -14.29 7.15 -4.26
C GLU A 11 -13.41 6.99 -3.00
N ILE A 12 -12.18 6.48 -3.16
CA ILE A 12 -11.21 6.36 -2.05
C ILE A 12 -10.83 7.75 -1.51
N ILE A 13 -10.60 8.72 -2.39
CA ILE A 13 -10.28 10.10 -1.97
C ILE A 13 -11.47 10.71 -1.22
N GLY A 14 -12.71 10.47 -1.67
CA GLY A 14 -13.92 10.88 -0.97
C GLY A 14 -13.97 10.31 0.46
N CYS A 15 -13.73 9.01 0.62
CA CYS A 15 -13.65 8.38 1.95
C CYS A 15 -12.57 9.04 2.83
N ALA A 16 -11.39 9.32 2.28
CA ALA A 16 -10.32 9.99 3.01
C ALA A 16 -10.67 11.45 3.37
N MET A 17 -11.45 12.14 2.54
CA MET A 17 -11.95 13.48 2.84
C MET A 17 -12.93 13.46 4.00
N GLU A 18 -13.85 12.49 4.06
CA GLU A 18 -14.76 12.35 5.20
C GLU A 18 -13.99 12.14 6.51
N VAL A 19 -12.97 11.27 6.49
CA VAL A 19 -12.08 11.07 7.65
C VAL A 19 -11.40 12.37 8.06
N HIS A 20 -10.80 13.11 7.12
CA HIS A 20 -10.08 14.36 7.45
C HIS A 20 -11.03 15.48 7.91
N ASN A 21 -12.23 15.57 7.35
CA ASN A 21 -13.26 16.52 7.80
C ASN A 21 -13.71 16.23 9.24
N ALA A 22 -13.81 14.96 9.61
CA ALA A 22 -14.25 14.55 10.94
C ALA A 22 -13.15 14.69 12.01
N LEU A 23 -11.90 14.34 11.70
CA LEU A 23 -10.80 14.31 12.68
C LEU A 23 -9.86 15.53 12.61
N GLY A 24 -9.78 16.20 11.47
CA GLY A 24 -8.70 17.15 11.17
C GLY A 24 -7.33 16.49 11.13
N ASN A 25 -6.27 17.30 11.24
CA ASN A 25 -4.89 16.82 11.38
C ASN A 25 -4.47 16.70 12.86
N GLY A 26 -3.40 15.95 13.14
CA GLY A 26 -2.78 15.88 14.48
C GLY A 26 -2.81 14.50 15.14
N PHE A 27 -3.48 13.53 14.53
CA PHE A 27 -3.43 12.13 15.00
C PHE A 27 -2.28 11.36 14.35
N GLN A 28 -1.94 10.21 14.96
CA GLN A 28 -0.99 9.27 14.36
C GLN A 28 -1.58 8.60 13.11
N GLU A 29 -0.71 8.23 12.17
CA GLU A 29 -1.05 7.58 10.89
C GLU A 29 -1.99 6.37 11.07
N VAL A 30 -1.75 5.53 12.10
CA VAL A 30 -2.56 4.35 12.42
C VAL A 30 -4.03 4.68 12.74
N ILE A 31 -4.32 5.86 13.28
CA ILE A 31 -5.69 6.30 13.55
C ILE A 31 -6.40 6.59 12.23
N TYR A 32 -5.78 7.33 11.33
CA TYR A 32 -6.33 7.59 9.99
C TYR A 32 -6.52 6.30 9.19
N GLN A 33 -5.60 5.34 9.30
CA GLN A 33 -5.74 4.03 8.68
C GLN A 33 -6.99 3.30 9.18
N ARG A 34 -7.23 3.27 10.49
CA ARG A 34 -8.43 2.64 11.08
C ARG A 34 -9.71 3.35 10.64
N CYS A 35 -9.72 4.67 10.63
CA CYS A 35 -10.87 5.46 10.17
C CYS A 35 -11.15 5.25 8.68
N LEU A 36 -10.12 5.24 7.83
CA LEU A 36 -10.30 5.02 6.40
C LEU A 36 -10.85 3.61 6.10
N ALA A 37 -10.44 2.60 6.87
CA ALA A 37 -11.00 1.27 6.75
C ALA A 37 -12.52 1.24 7.01
N ILE A 38 -13.01 2.03 7.98
CA ILE A 38 -14.44 2.17 8.27
C ILE A 38 -15.17 2.84 7.09
N GLU A 39 -14.63 3.94 6.56
CA GLU A 39 -15.26 4.62 5.41
C GLU A 39 -15.27 3.75 4.15
N LEU A 40 -14.19 3.03 3.87
CA LEU A 40 -14.14 2.09 2.75
C LEU A 40 -15.16 0.95 2.90
N GLN A 41 -15.34 0.44 4.12
CA GLN A 41 -16.35 -0.58 4.42
C GLN A 41 -17.77 -0.02 4.24
N ASN A 42 -18.05 1.18 4.74
CA ASN A 42 -19.35 1.86 4.58
C ASN A 42 -19.68 2.14 3.12
N ALA A 43 -18.67 2.48 2.32
CA ALA A 43 -18.78 2.68 0.88
C ALA A 43 -18.90 1.36 0.07
N GLY A 44 -18.79 0.20 0.73
CA GLY A 44 -18.85 -1.11 0.08
C GLY A 44 -17.66 -1.40 -0.84
N ILE A 45 -16.52 -0.75 -0.60
CA ILE A 45 -15.31 -0.90 -1.42
C ILE A 45 -14.49 -2.08 -0.86
N PRO A 46 -14.21 -3.14 -1.63
CA PRO A 46 -13.38 -4.25 -1.16
C PRO A 46 -11.93 -3.80 -0.92
N PHE A 47 -11.37 -4.15 0.23
CA PHE A 47 -9.97 -3.85 0.56
C PHE A 47 -9.34 -4.93 1.42
N GLN A 48 -8.00 -4.99 1.38
CA GLN A 48 -7.17 -5.68 2.35
C GLN A 48 -6.31 -4.65 3.06
N ARG A 49 -6.07 -4.86 4.36
CA ARG A 49 -5.22 -3.99 5.20
C ARG A 49 -3.87 -4.63 5.45
N GLU A 50 -2.85 -3.80 5.60
CA GLU A 50 -1.56 -4.20 6.17
C GLU A 50 -0.92 -5.39 5.44
N VAL A 51 -1.06 -5.42 4.11
CA VAL A 51 -0.59 -6.52 3.28
C VAL A 51 0.94 -6.53 3.27
N GLU A 52 1.52 -7.59 3.81
CA GLU A 52 2.97 -7.78 3.88
C GLU A 52 3.54 -8.38 2.60
N GLN A 53 4.78 -8.02 2.28
CA GLN A 53 5.51 -8.56 1.15
C GLN A 53 6.97 -8.78 1.48
N PRO A 54 7.53 -9.98 1.21
CA PRO A 54 8.91 -10.28 1.51
C PRO A 54 9.87 -9.52 0.57
N ILE A 55 10.99 -9.08 1.13
CA ILE A 55 12.08 -8.44 0.39
C ILE A 55 13.28 -9.38 0.39
N PHE A 56 13.84 -9.62 -0.80
CA PHE A 56 15.04 -10.43 -0.97
C PHE A 56 16.20 -9.59 -1.50
N TYR A 57 17.31 -9.57 -0.77
CA TYR A 57 18.59 -9.02 -1.22
C TYR A 57 19.49 -10.17 -1.67
N LYS A 58 19.85 -10.22 -2.96
CA LYS A 58 20.69 -11.31 -3.53
C LYS A 58 20.18 -12.72 -3.17
N GLY A 59 18.86 -12.92 -3.18
CA GLY A 59 18.23 -14.20 -2.83
C GLY A 59 18.08 -14.48 -1.34
N SER A 60 18.63 -13.63 -0.46
CA SER A 60 18.45 -13.75 1.00
C SER A 60 17.28 -12.87 1.45
N GLY A 61 16.36 -13.42 2.24
CA GLY A 61 15.28 -12.64 2.86
C GLY A 61 15.86 -11.62 3.85
N VAL A 62 15.50 -10.34 3.70
CA VAL A 62 16.01 -9.24 4.52
C VAL A 62 14.90 -8.49 5.29
N GLY A 63 13.70 -9.04 5.30
CA GLY A 63 12.55 -8.49 5.99
C GLY A 63 11.32 -8.41 5.10
N LYS A 64 10.34 -7.64 5.57
CA LYS A 64 9.07 -7.43 4.90
C LYS A 64 8.81 -5.94 4.74
N ARG A 65 8.09 -5.58 3.68
CA ARG A 65 7.39 -4.31 3.58
C ARG A 65 5.90 -4.55 3.77
N ARG A 66 5.17 -3.51 4.14
CA ARG A 66 3.72 -3.57 4.35
C ARG A 66 3.07 -2.39 3.64
N ALA A 67 2.05 -2.68 2.84
CA ALA A 67 1.17 -1.68 2.27
C ALA A 67 -0.01 -1.42 3.20
N ASP A 68 -0.46 -0.17 3.31
CA ASP A 68 -1.57 0.15 4.22
C ASP A 68 -2.87 -0.47 3.70
N PHE A 69 -3.14 -0.33 2.40
CA PHE A 69 -4.26 -0.98 1.75
C PHE A 69 -3.95 -1.47 0.33
N ILE A 70 -4.55 -2.62 0.01
CA ILE A 70 -4.79 -3.07 -1.36
C ILE A 70 -6.30 -2.97 -1.62
N ILE A 71 -6.70 -2.10 -2.55
CA ILE A 71 -8.11 -1.85 -2.89
C ILE A 71 -8.48 -2.65 -4.14
N ASP A 72 -9.53 -3.47 -4.01
CA ASP A 72 -10.14 -4.27 -5.08
C ASP A 72 -9.13 -5.02 -5.96
N ASN A 73 -8.01 -5.48 -5.36
CA ASN A 73 -6.87 -6.10 -6.05
C ASN A 73 -6.40 -5.32 -7.30
N LYS A 74 -6.52 -3.99 -7.28
CA LYS A 74 -6.23 -3.10 -8.43
C LYS A 74 -5.33 -1.93 -8.07
N LEU A 75 -5.35 -1.48 -6.82
CA LEU A 75 -4.70 -0.24 -6.42
C LEU A 75 -4.10 -0.34 -5.01
N VAL A 76 -2.90 0.23 -4.85
CA VAL A 76 -2.25 0.38 -3.53
C VAL A 76 -2.56 1.76 -2.98
N VAL A 77 -2.94 1.84 -1.71
CA VAL A 77 -3.04 3.11 -0.96
C VAL A 77 -2.00 3.10 0.15
N GLU A 78 -1.23 4.18 0.21
CA GLU A 78 -0.26 4.48 1.28
C GLU A 78 -0.70 5.76 1.99
N LEU A 79 -0.67 5.75 3.31
CA LEU A 79 -1.05 6.86 4.16
C LEU A 79 0.18 7.53 4.76
N LYS A 80 0.05 8.83 5.00
CA LYS A 80 0.99 9.64 5.74
C LYS A 80 0.24 10.56 6.70
N ALA A 81 0.85 10.87 7.83
CA ALA A 81 0.38 11.89 8.75
C ALA A 81 1.50 12.90 9.06
N VAL A 82 1.97 13.61 8.02
CA VAL A 82 3.10 14.56 8.10
C VAL A 82 2.69 15.96 7.67
N ILE A 83 3.40 16.98 8.15
CA ILE A 83 3.12 18.40 7.81
C ILE A 83 3.23 18.64 6.30
N SER A 84 4.22 18.03 5.65
CA SER A 84 4.42 18.11 4.20
C SER A 84 4.91 16.78 3.65
N LEU A 85 4.44 16.43 2.45
CA LEU A 85 5.03 15.36 1.68
C LEU A 85 6.36 15.82 1.07
N GLU A 86 7.32 14.90 1.01
CA GLU A 86 8.64 15.11 0.43
C GLU A 86 8.83 14.16 -0.76
N ASP A 87 9.82 14.45 -1.62
CA ASP A 87 10.11 13.61 -2.78
C ASP A 87 10.50 12.18 -2.39
N ALA A 88 11.10 11.99 -1.21
CA ALA A 88 11.40 10.68 -0.66
C ALA A 88 10.13 9.82 -0.46
N HIS A 89 9.04 10.42 0.04
CA HIS A 89 7.75 9.74 0.22
C HIS A 89 7.17 9.30 -1.14
N LEU A 90 7.30 10.15 -2.16
CA LEU A 90 6.86 9.81 -3.52
C LEU A 90 7.70 8.71 -4.16
N ALA A 91 9.02 8.75 -3.95
CA ALA A 91 9.92 7.72 -4.43
C ALA A 91 9.62 6.36 -3.76
N GLN A 92 9.33 6.36 -2.47
CA GLN A 92 8.90 5.17 -1.74
C GLN A 92 7.61 4.59 -2.33
N ALA A 93 6.56 5.40 -2.48
CA ALA A 93 5.29 4.92 -3.00
C ALA A 93 5.37 4.48 -4.48
N LYS A 94 6.26 5.05 -5.30
CA LYS A 94 6.58 4.52 -6.65
C LYS A 94 7.24 3.14 -6.60
N ASN A 95 8.13 2.91 -5.64
CA ASN A 95 8.74 1.58 -5.43
C ASN A 95 7.68 0.56 -4.99
N TYR A 96 6.64 0.98 -4.28
CA TYR A 96 5.52 0.12 -3.90
C TYR A 96 4.79 -0.42 -5.12
N LEU A 97 4.34 0.47 -6.01
CA LEU A 97 3.68 0.09 -7.27
C LEU A 97 4.50 -0.87 -8.11
N THR A 98 5.79 -0.60 -8.25
CA THR A 98 6.69 -1.45 -9.05
C THR A 98 6.72 -2.88 -8.54
N ALA A 99 6.74 -3.04 -7.22
CA ALA A 99 7.00 -4.31 -6.59
C ALA A 99 5.72 -5.06 -6.16
N TYR A 100 4.58 -4.38 -6.04
CA TYR A 100 3.26 -5.03 -5.99
C TYR A 100 2.64 -5.22 -7.38
N ASN A 101 3.39 -4.86 -8.45
CA ASN A 101 2.95 -4.95 -9.84
C ASN A 101 1.58 -4.29 -10.12
N PHE A 102 1.34 -3.13 -9.47
CA PHE A 102 0.18 -2.28 -9.72
C PHE A 102 0.57 -1.09 -10.60
N ASP A 103 -0.32 -0.73 -11.52
CA ASP A 103 -0.09 0.38 -12.45
C ASP A 103 -0.38 1.74 -11.79
N ILE A 104 -1.24 1.78 -10.77
CA ILE A 104 -1.74 2.99 -10.11
C ILE A 104 -1.75 2.82 -8.60
N GLY A 105 -1.41 3.89 -7.88
CA GLY A 105 -1.53 4.00 -6.43
C GLY A 105 -1.97 5.38 -5.97
N LEU A 106 -2.35 5.46 -4.70
CA LEU A 106 -2.65 6.72 -4.01
C LEU A 106 -1.72 6.88 -2.81
N LEU A 107 -1.08 8.03 -2.72
CA LEU A 107 -0.42 8.49 -1.49
C LEU A 107 -1.28 9.59 -0.89
N ILE A 108 -1.80 9.37 0.31
CA ILE A 108 -2.73 10.28 1.01
C ILE A 108 -2.04 10.79 2.27
N ASN A 109 -2.04 12.10 2.48
CA ASN A 109 -1.46 12.76 3.63
C ASN A 109 -2.53 13.46 4.47
N PHE A 110 -2.71 12.98 5.70
CA PHE A 110 -3.63 13.53 6.70
C PHE A 110 -2.99 14.57 7.63
N GLY A 111 -1.65 14.73 7.60
CA GLY A 111 -0.95 15.58 8.57
C GLY A 111 -0.95 17.08 8.25
N SER A 112 -1.25 17.46 7.00
CA SER A 112 -1.36 18.85 6.59
C SER A 112 -2.70 19.49 7.00
N GLN A 113 -2.78 20.82 6.95
CA GLN A 113 -4.01 21.56 7.30
C GLN A 113 -5.22 21.13 6.45
N SER A 114 -4.99 20.72 5.21
CA SER A 114 -5.97 20.06 4.34
C SER A 114 -5.49 18.66 3.97
N LEU A 115 -6.40 17.78 3.59
CA LEU A 115 -6.04 16.46 3.06
C LEU A 115 -5.19 16.63 1.79
N GLY A 116 -3.95 16.16 1.84
CA GLY A 116 -3.09 16.06 0.67
C GLY A 116 -3.26 14.71 0.00
N TYR A 117 -3.25 14.64 -1.34
CA TYR A 117 -3.17 13.36 -2.03
C TYR A 117 -2.40 13.48 -3.34
N LYS A 118 -1.76 12.37 -3.75
CA LYS A 118 -1.08 12.24 -5.04
C LYS A 118 -1.43 10.90 -5.65
N ARG A 119 -1.91 10.93 -6.90
CA ARG A 119 -1.98 9.73 -7.74
C ARG A 119 -0.58 9.41 -8.24
N ILE A 120 -0.20 8.16 -8.09
CA ILE A 120 1.12 7.66 -8.48
C ILE A 120 0.90 6.65 -9.58
N PHE A 121 1.67 6.79 -10.64
CA PHE A 121 1.68 5.86 -11.76
C PHE A 121 2.98 5.09 -11.75
N ARG A 122 2.91 3.80 -12.04
CA ARG A 122 4.10 2.98 -12.23
C ARG A 122 4.88 3.52 -13.42
N THR A 123 6.13 3.89 -13.18
CA THR A 123 7.07 4.16 -14.28
C THR A 123 7.54 2.84 -14.86
N GLU A 124 7.50 2.69 -16.18
CA GLU A 124 8.01 1.50 -16.86
C GLU A 124 9.46 1.20 -16.43
N LYS A 125 9.81 -0.08 -16.36
CA LYS A 125 11.17 -0.53 -16.08
C LYS A 125 12.11 0.07 -17.13
N ARG A 126 12.80 1.17 -16.83
CA ARG A 126 14.22 1.22 -17.22
C ARG A 126 14.88 0.08 -16.48
N ALA A 127 15.49 -0.86 -17.21
CA ALA A 127 16.18 -2.01 -16.63
C ALA A 127 17.05 -1.55 -15.45
N SER A 128 16.53 -1.71 -14.23
CA SER A 128 17.21 -1.21 -13.05
C SER A 128 18.28 -2.21 -12.71
N LYS A 129 19.55 -1.79 -12.61
CA LYS A 129 20.65 -2.55 -12.00
C LYS A 129 20.45 -2.75 -10.49
N LYS A 130 19.20 -2.93 -10.03
CA LYS A 130 18.88 -3.16 -8.62
C LYS A 130 19.06 -4.66 -8.34
N SER A 131 19.87 -4.97 -7.33
CA SER A 131 20.28 -6.33 -6.94
C SER A 131 19.30 -7.01 -5.96
N TYR A 132 18.02 -6.62 -5.98
CA TYR A 132 16.98 -7.16 -5.11
C TYR A 132 15.73 -7.54 -5.92
N THR A 133 15.02 -8.56 -5.46
CA THR A 133 13.77 -9.05 -6.06
C THR A 133 12.64 -8.86 -5.07
N VAL A 134 11.47 -8.48 -5.55
CA VAL A 134 10.25 -8.39 -4.74
C VAL A 134 9.21 -9.34 -5.31
N TRP A 135 8.67 -10.20 -4.46
CA TRP A 135 7.73 -11.27 -4.80
C TRP A 135 6.31 -10.80 -4.55
N SER A 136 5.45 -10.75 -5.57
CA SER A 136 4.04 -10.33 -5.44
C SER A 136 3.11 -11.43 -5.91
N GLU A 137 2.18 -11.86 -5.07
CA GLU A 137 0.99 -12.63 -5.49
C GLU A 137 -0.11 -11.71 -6.08
N TYR A 138 0.06 -10.39 -5.96
CA TYR A 138 -0.85 -9.36 -6.44
C TYR A 138 -0.33 -8.68 -7.72
N GLY A 139 -1.24 -8.26 -8.62
CA GLY A 139 -0.92 -7.62 -9.91
C GLY A 139 -0.96 -8.59 -11.10
N LYS A 140 -1.29 -8.06 -12.29
CA LYS A 140 -1.90 -8.79 -13.43
C LYS A 140 -1.44 -10.24 -13.66
N GLY A 141 -2.41 -11.15 -13.47
CA GLY A 141 -2.48 -12.50 -14.05
C GLY A 141 -1.67 -13.54 -13.31
N ASN A 142 -2.35 -14.36 -12.51
CA ASN A 142 -1.79 -15.59 -11.94
C ASN A 142 -1.22 -16.46 -13.07
N PRO A 143 0.11 -16.64 -13.20
CA PRO A 143 0.65 -17.72 -14.00
C PRO A 143 0.72 -18.92 -13.07
N GLU A 144 -0.28 -19.79 -13.14
CA GLU A 144 -0.10 -21.17 -12.70
C GLU A 144 1.24 -21.67 -13.30
N ASN A 145 2.12 -22.17 -12.43
CA ASN A 145 3.49 -22.63 -12.71
C ASN A 145 4.53 -21.55 -13.05
N SER A 146 5.17 -21.00 -12.02
CA SER A 146 6.63 -20.81 -12.08
C SER A 146 7.22 -21.30 -10.76
N GLU A 147 8.19 -22.21 -10.90
CA GLU A 147 8.75 -23.09 -9.87
C GLU A 147 8.94 -22.42 -8.51
N HIS A 148 8.23 -22.96 -7.51
CA HIS A 148 8.39 -22.61 -6.10
C HIS A 148 9.77 -23.08 -5.59
N PRO A 149 10.67 -22.20 -5.12
CA PRO A 149 11.71 -22.64 -4.21
C PRO A 149 11.03 -22.95 -2.88
N ASN A 150 11.02 -24.23 -2.52
CA ASN A 150 10.47 -24.85 -1.31
C ASN A 150 10.37 -23.84 -0.13
N LEU A 151 9.18 -23.26 0.06
CA LEU A 151 8.88 -22.43 1.23
C LEU A 151 8.67 -23.39 2.40
N ALA A 152 9.75 -23.70 3.12
CA ALA A 152 9.61 -24.12 4.50
C ALA A 152 8.80 -23.02 5.20
N HIS A 153 7.57 -23.34 5.61
CA HIS A 153 6.84 -22.51 6.55
C HIS A 153 7.72 -22.38 7.81
N PRO A 154 8.26 -21.20 8.15
CA PRO A 154 8.74 -21.03 9.50
C PRO A 154 7.51 -21.06 10.40
N GLU A 155 7.45 -22.04 11.29
CA GLU A 155 6.60 -21.98 12.47
C GLU A 155 6.74 -20.58 13.07
N ASN A 156 5.62 -19.86 13.16
CA ASN A 156 5.57 -18.48 13.61
C ASN A 156 5.90 -18.44 15.12
N PRO A 157 7.08 -17.97 15.57
CA PRO A 157 7.42 -17.96 16.99
C PRO A 157 7.00 -16.65 17.67
N ASP A 158 6.57 -15.64 16.93
CA ASP A 158 6.30 -14.30 17.46
C ASP A 158 4.79 -14.01 17.43
N HIS A 159 4.06 -14.73 18.29
CA HIS A 159 2.78 -14.29 18.81
C HIS A 159 3.04 -13.62 20.18
N PRO A 160 2.94 -12.30 20.32
CA PRO A 160 3.05 -11.67 21.63
C PRO A 160 1.70 -11.80 22.34
N ASP A 161 1.48 -12.94 23.00
CA ASP A 161 0.58 -13.06 24.15
C ASP A 161 1.25 -13.96 25.20
N ALA A 162 2.14 -13.40 26.01
CA ALA A 162 2.49 -13.89 27.35
C ALA A 162 3.32 -12.86 28.13
N ASP A 163 2.88 -12.62 29.37
CA ASP A 163 3.54 -11.97 30.53
C ASP A 163 3.57 -10.42 30.60
N ASN A 164 2.48 -9.82 31.09
CA ASN A 164 2.27 -9.47 32.52
C ASN A 164 0.95 -8.71 32.74
#